data_AF-A0A916ITA4-F1
#
_entry.id   AF-A0A916ITA4-F1
#
_cell.length_a   1.000
_cell.length_b   1.000
_cell.length_c   1.000
_cell.angle_alpha   90.00
_cell.angle_beta   90.00
_cell.angle_gamma   90.00
#
_symmetry.space_group_name_H-M   'P 1'
#
loop_
_entity.id
_entity.type
_entity.pdbx_description
1 polymer ?
#
loop_
_entity_poly.entity_id
_entity_poly.type
_entity_poly.pdbx_seq_one_letter_code
_entity_poly.pdbx_strand_id
1 'polypeptide(L)'
;MSTKTVYQLDVAGHFAGETLADESPLEPGVWLIPRGCIEIPPPNEWPEDKWPRWNGAEWQLVTKPQPAELPDPAEKLRAFLQANPDVAALVSQAGE
;
A
#
# COMPACT_ATOMS: atom_id res chain seq x y z
N MET A 1 -30.89 14.61 2.64
CA MET A 1 -30.12 13.40 2.31
C MET A 1 -29.26 13.11 3.53
N SER A 2 -29.52 11.99 4.19
CA SER A 2 -28.71 11.54 5.33
C SER A 2 -27.54 10.75 4.76
N THR A 3 -26.34 10.96 5.28
CA THR A 3 -25.13 10.21 4.90
C THR A 3 -24.52 9.53 6.11
N LYS A 4 -23.90 8.37 5.88
CA LYS A 4 -23.17 7.59 6.89
C LYS A 4 -21.76 7.33 6.40
N THR A 5 -20.77 7.52 7.27
CA THR A 5 -19.38 7.14 6.96
C THR A 5 -19.25 5.63 6.92
N VAL A 6 -18.62 5.14 5.85
CA VAL A 6 -18.24 3.74 5.66
C VAL A 6 -16.80 3.66 5.18
N TYR A 7 -16.20 2.49 5.33
CA TYR A 7 -14.77 2.27 5.18
C TYR A 7 -14.51 1.39 3.96
N GLN A 8 -13.90 1.96 2.93
CA GLN A 8 -13.58 1.27 1.69
C GLN A 8 -12.40 0.34 1.90
N LEU A 9 -12.53 -0.87 1.36
CA LEU A 9 -11.47 -1.86 1.28
C LEU A 9 -10.97 -1.98 -0.16
N ASP A 10 -9.66 -2.21 -0.32
CA ASP A 10 -9.07 -2.65 -1.58
C ASP A 10 -9.40 -4.14 -1.85
N VAL A 11 -9.09 -4.64 -3.05
CA VAL A 11 -9.28 -6.05 -3.46
C VAL A 11 -8.64 -7.06 -2.49
N ALA A 12 -7.57 -6.68 -1.79
CA ALA A 12 -6.92 -7.52 -0.79
C ALA A 12 -7.53 -7.42 0.63
N GLY A 13 -8.52 -6.55 0.83
CA GLY A 13 -9.17 -6.29 2.12
C GLY A 13 -8.48 -5.23 2.98
N HIS A 14 -7.50 -4.49 2.44
CA HIS A 14 -6.83 -3.40 3.17
C HIS A 14 -7.68 -2.15 3.18
N PHE A 15 -7.63 -1.39 4.27
CA PHE A 15 -8.28 -0.08 4.36
C PHE A 15 -7.73 0.87 3.28
N ALA A 16 -8.61 1.36 2.42
CA ALA A 16 -8.29 2.27 1.33
C ALA A 16 -8.71 3.72 1.65
N GLY A 17 -9.69 3.91 2.53
CA GLY A 17 -10.15 5.24 2.94
C GLY A 17 -11.60 5.26 3.41
N GLU A 18 -12.05 6.43 3.84
CA GLU A 18 -13.44 6.69 4.23
C GLU A 18 -14.25 7.15 3.02
N THR A 19 -15.52 6.75 2.96
CA THR A 19 -16.48 7.24 1.99
C THR A 19 -17.86 7.33 2.63
N LEU A 20 -18.84 7.84 1.88
CA LEU A 20 -20.19 8.07 2.36
C LEU A 20 -21.16 7.07 1.70
N ALA A 21 -22.04 6.51 2.52
CA ALA A 21 -23.22 5.79 2.08
C ALA A 21 -24.45 6.68 2.26
N ASP A 22 -25.29 6.73 1.24
CA ASP A 22 -26.58 7.44 1.29
C ASP A 22 -27.66 6.56 1.90
N GLU A 23 -28.60 7.18 2.62
CA GLU A 23 -29.81 6.48 3.06
C GLU A 23 -30.74 6.19 1.87
N SER A 24 -31.37 5.01 1.88
CA SER A 24 -32.32 4.59 0.85
C SER A 24 -33.54 5.51 0.87
N PRO A 25 -33.91 6.12 -0.27
CA PRO A 25 -35.11 6.96 -0.33
C PRO A 25 -36.41 6.15 -0.22
N LEU A 26 -36.35 4.82 -0.39
CA LEU A 26 -37.51 3.93 -0.35
C LEU A 26 -37.69 3.26 1.03
N GLU A 27 -36.59 3.11 1.77
CA GLU A 27 -36.57 2.35 3.02
C GLU A 27 -35.80 3.15 4.09
N PRO A 28 -36.50 3.90 4.96
CA PRO A 28 -35.85 4.67 6.00
C PRO A 28 -35.05 3.75 6.94
N GLY A 29 -33.80 4.14 7.24
CA GLY A 29 -32.85 3.35 8.02
C GLY A 29 -32.02 2.34 7.24
N VAL A 30 -32.31 2.10 5.95
CA VAL A 30 -31.47 1.26 5.07
C VAL A 30 -30.42 2.14 4.40
N TRP A 31 -29.15 1.73 4.46
CA TRP A 31 -28.02 2.48 3.87
C TRP A 31 -27.49 1.78 2.62
N LEU A 32 -27.29 2.55 1.56
CA LEU A 32 -26.77 2.08 0.28
C LEU A 32 -25.24 2.00 0.34
N ILE A 33 -24.73 0.90 0.91
CA ILE A 33 -23.30 0.71 1.11
C ILE A 33 -22.60 0.45 -0.24
N PRO A 34 -21.59 1.26 -0.62
CA PRO A 34 -20.82 1.04 -1.84
C PRO A 34 -20.11 -0.32 -1.83
N ARG A 35 -19.81 -0.82 -3.03
CA ARG A 35 -19.11 -2.10 -3.18
C ARG A 35 -17.73 -2.06 -2.50
N GLY A 36 -17.47 -3.06 -1.66
CA GLY A 36 -16.20 -3.19 -0.95
C GLY A 36 -16.06 -2.25 0.24
N CYS A 37 -17.15 -1.60 0.66
CA CYS A 37 -17.19 -0.86 1.92
C CYS A 37 -17.72 -1.72 3.07
N ILE A 38 -17.27 -1.42 4.28
CA ILE A 38 -17.82 -1.95 5.52
C ILE A 38 -18.17 -0.80 6.46
N GLU A 39 -19.03 -1.07 7.45
CA GLU A 39 -19.49 -0.06 8.40
C GLU A 39 -18.66 -0.01 9.70
N ILE A 40 -17.74 -0.97 9.86
CA ILE A 40 -16.94 -1.12 11.08
C ILE A 40 -15.67 -0.27 10.94
N PRO A 41 -15.42 0.70 11.83
CA PRO A 41 -14.28 1.59 11.73
C PRO A 41 -12.95 0.85 11.90
N PRO A 42 -11.90 1.21 11.13
CA PRO A 42 -10.55 0.75 11.40
C PRO A 42 -10.06 1.27 12.76
N PRO A 43 -8.97 0.72 13.31
CA PRO A 43 -8.31 1.30 14.48
C PRO A 43 -7.94 2.76 14.21
N ASN A 44 -8.02 3.63 15.22
CA ASN A 44 -7.80 5.08 15.03
C ASN A 44 -6.34 5.41 14.64
N GLU A 45 -5.39 4.57 15.05
CA GLU A 45 -3.96 4.72 14.82
C GLU A 45 -3.31 3.35 14.56
N TRP A 46 -2.27 3.31 13.72
CA TRP A 46 -1.46 2.12 13.49
C TRP A 46 -0.02 2.51 13.07
N PRO A 47 0.97 1.62 13.30
CA PRO A 47 2.36 1.88 12.91
C PRO A 47 2.54 2.09 11.41
N GLU A 48 3.53 2.89 11.02
CA GLU A 48 3.81 3.17 9.60
C GLU A 48 4.15 1.93 8.78
N ASP A 49 4.79 0.92 9.39
CA ASP A 49 5.12 -0.36 8.77
C ASP A 49 3.92 -1.31 8.67
N LYS A 50 2.74 -0.91 9.17
CA LYS A 50 1.52 -1.72 9.16
C LYS A 50 0.37 -1.03 8.44
N TRP A 51 -0.57 -1.84 7.97
CA TRP A 51 -1.86 -1.42 7.43
C TRP A 51 -2.98 -2.28 8.03
N PRO A 52 -4.13 -1.66 8.38
CA PRO A 52 -5.30 -2.40 8.82
C PRO A 52 -5.93 -3.13 7.63
N ARG A 53 -6.22 -4.41 7.83
CA ARG A 53 -6.84 -5.33 6.88
C ARG A 53 -8.06 -5.96 7.51
N TRP A 54 -9.18 -5.91 6.81
CA TRP A 54 -10.40 -6.61 7.20
C TRP A 54 -10.30 -8.09 6.80
N ASN A 55 -10.51 -8.99 7.76
CA ASN A 55 -10.48 -10.44 7.51
C ASN A 55 -11.86 -11.07 7.28
N GLY A 56 -12.93 -10.26 7.29
CA GLY A 56 -14.33 -10.72 7.24
C GLY A 56 -15.06 -10.63 8.59
N ALA A 57 -14.34 -10.53 9.70
CA ALA A 57 -14.89 -10.45 11.05
C ALA A 57 -14.28 -9.31 11.89
N GLU A 58 -13.00 -9.02 11.73
CA GLU A 58 -12.26 -8.03 12.50
C GLU A 58 -11.12 -7.39 11.70
N TRP A 59 -10.66 -6.23 12.20
CA TRP A 59 -9.48 -5.54 11.69
C TRP A 59 -8.21 -6.18 12.22
N GLN A 60 -7.30 -6.54 11.33
CA GLN A 60 -5.97 -7.05 11.66
C GLN A 60 -4.90 -6.12 11.10
N LEU A 61 -3.90 -5.80 11.93
CA LEU A 61 -2.74 -5.03 11.48
C LEU A 61 -1.73 -5.97 10.82
N VAL A 62 -1.59 -5.87 9.50
CA VAL A 62 -0.63 -6.66 8.73
C VAL A 62 0.56 -5.81 8.33
N THR A 63 1.72 -6.43 8.07
CA THR A 63 2.95 -5.71 7.73
C THR A 63 2.91 -5.27 6.27
N LYS A 64 3.32 -4.04 5.99
CA LYS A 64 3.50 -3.54 4.63
C LYS A 64 4.73 -4.20 4.00
N PRO A 65 4.70 -4.49 2.69
CA PRO A 65 5.91 -4.95 2.02
C PRO A 65 6.98 -3.86 2.09
N GLN A 66 8.13 -4.17 2.70
CA GLN A 66 9.30 -3.31 2.65
C GLN A 66 9.86 -3.35 1.22
N PRO A 67 10.07 -2.20 0.55
CA PRO A 67 10.87 -2.18 -0.66
C PRO A 67 12.22 -2.82 -0.34
N ALA A 68 12.66 -3.76 -1.17
CA ALA A 68 14.01 -4.29 -1.05
C ALA A 68 14.99 -3.12 -1.23
N GLU A 69 15.91 -2.95 -0.29
CA GLU A 69 17.00 -2.00 -0.43
C GLU A 69 17.84 -2.44 -1.63
N LEU A 70 17.73 -1.69 -2.74
CA LEU A 70 18.61 -1.91 -3.89
C LEU A 70 20.01 -1.46 -3.47
N PRO A 71 21.06 -2.26 -3.73
CA PRO A 71 22.42 -1.82 -3.46
C PRO A 71 22.70 -0.51 -4.20
N ASP A 72 23.48 0.37 -3.57
CA ASP A 72 23.84 1.65 -4.15
C ASP A 72 24.39 1.44 -5.57
N PRO A 73 23.89 2.17 -6.59
CA PRO A 73 24.29 1.94 -7.97
C PRO A 73 25.80 2.09 -8.19
N ALA A 74 26.46 3.00 -7.46
CA ALA A 74 27.90 3.19 -7.55
C ALA A 74 28.65 2.04 -6.87
N GLU A 75 28.18 1.53 -5.74
CA GLU A 75 28.75 0.33 -5.12
C GLU A 75 28.62 -0.89 -6.04
N LYS A 76 27.45 -1.11 -6.64
CA LYS A 76 27.22 -2.17 -7.62
C LYS A 76 28.15 -2.05 -8.81
N LEU A 77 28.34 -0.83 -9.34
CA LEU A 77 29.27 -0.57 -10.43
C LEU A 77 30.72 -0.85 -10.01
N ARG A 78 31.14 -0.37 -8.84
CA ARG A 78 32.51 -0.60 -8.32
C ARG A 78 32.80 -2.10 -8.16
N ALA A 79 31.88 -2.85 -7.55
CA ALA A 79 32.02 -4.29 -7.39
C ALA A 79 32.09 -5.01 -8.75
N PHE A 80 31.25 -4.59 -9.72
CA PHE A 80 31.27 -5.13 -11.07
C PHE A 80 32.59 -4.87 -11.79
N LEU A 81 33.11 -3.64 -11.74
CA LEU A 81 34.39 -3.29 -12.37
C LEU A 81 35.58 -4.00 -11.70
N GLN A 82 35.55 -4.19 -10.38
CA GLN A 82 36.55 -4.99 -9.66
C GLN A 82 36.56 -6.46 -10.10
N ALA A 83 35.37 -7.03 -10.33
CA ALA A 83 35.25 -8.41 -10.80
C ALA A 83 35.61 -8.58 -12.30
N ASN A 84 35.64 -7.48 -13.07
CA ASN A 84 35.84 -7.49 -14.52
C ASN A 84 36.89 -6.44 -14.93
N PRO A 85 38.20 -6.74 -14.75
CA PRO A 85 39.27 -5.77 -15.00
C PRO A 85 39.34 -5.32 -16.47
N ASP A 86 39.01 -6.21 -17.41
CA ASP A 86 38.97 -5.89 -18.85
C ASP A 86 37.91 -4.82 -19.16
N VAL A 87 36.76 -4.92 -18.49
CA VAL A 87 35.66 -3.94 -18.62
C VAL A 87 36.05 -2.62 -17.95
N ALA A 88 36.73 -2.67 -16.80
CA ALA A 88 37.26 -1.47 -16.14
C ALA A 88 38.25 -0.71 -17.04
N ALA A 89 39.18 -1.42 -17.67
CA ALA A 89 40.14 -0.83 -18.60
C ALA A 89 39.45 -0.18 -19.81
N LEU A 90 38.40 -0.81 -20.34
CA LEU A 90 37.63 -0.28 -21.47
C LEU A 90 36.86 0.98 -21.10
N VAL A 91 36.23 1.02 -19.92
CA VAL A 91 35.49 2.20 -19.44
C VAL A 91 36.42 3.39 -19.21
N SER A 92 37.63 3.17 -18.68
CA SER A 92 38.61 4.25 -18.48
C SER A 92 39.12 4.88 -19.77
N GLN A 93 39.27 4.09 -20.84
CA GLN A 93 39.72 4.58 -22.16
C GLN A 93 38.62 5.33 -22.92
N ALA A 94 37.34 5.06 -22.63
CA ALA A 94 36.22 5.71 -23.31
C ALA A 94 35.90 7.12 -22.78
N GLY A 95 36.55 7.55 -21.70
CA GLY A 95 36.34 8.86 -21.06
C GLY A 95 37.36 9.94 -21.44
N GLU A 96 38.33 9.64 -22.30
CA GLU A 96 39.35 10.56 -22.82
C GLU A 96 38.96 11.19 -24.17
#